data_AF-A0A1H1IHP1-F1
#
_entry.id   AF-A0A1H1IHP1-F1
#
_cell.length_a   1.000
_cell.length_b   1.000
_cell.length_c   1.000
_cell.angle_alpha   90.00
_cell.angle_beta   90.00
_cell.angle_gamma   90.00
#
_symmetry.space_group_name_H-M   'P 1'
#
loop_
_entity.id
_entity.type
_entity.pdbx_description
1 polymer ?
#
loop_
_entity_poly.entity_id
_entity_poly.type
_entity_poly.pdbx_seq_one_letter_code
_entity_poly.pdbx_strand_id
1 'polypeptide(L)'
;MSESKELTIPERAAIALGSVENKVKLRELVAQSSTIAEIKNKAAREQCHAAAMALRTRRTDIRKVGKDARDEATKFSKAVISEEDALVAIIEPEEQRLITLRDAWDEAEAAEKAAKAAAEKARVDAIRKRIAETQAIPSTLVGKSSETIAAAIESLEAVEITLETHQEFAGEAEVAKLAAVTKLGEMLTAQLAHEAEQARIAAEREAIEQQRAELAERERIADEQAAEAARIQAEKDAAVAEQKRRERVQFELNGPGESEIIRVLAEQFKVTPEVALGWIATFDMAYADQMEKAA
;
A
#
# COMPACT_ATOMS: atom_id res chain seq x y z
N MET A 1 -82.81 -13.14 26.36
CA MET A 1 -82.27 -12.63 25.08
C MET A 1 -83.38 -12.76 24.06
N SER A 2 -84.19 -11.71 23.86
CA SER A 2 -85.25 -11.73 22.85
C SER A 2 -84.58 -11.40 21.52
N GLU A 3 -84.48 -12.39 20.63
CA GLU A 3 -84.05 -12.17 19.25
C GLU A 3 -85.11 -11.32 18.54
N SER A 4 -84.86 -10.01 18.49
CA SER A 4 -85.62 -9.12 17.63
C SER A 4 -85.25 -9.46 16.19
N LYS A 5 -86.13 -10.15 15.47
CA LYS A 5 -85.93 -10.48 14.06
C LYS A 5 -85.69 -9.18 13.27
N GLU A 6 -84.45 -9.00 12.80
CA GLU A 6 -84.09 -7.84 12.00
C GLU A 6 -84.79 -7.88 10.64
N LEU A 7 -85.39 -6.76 10.25
CA LEU A 7 -86.03 -6.62 8.96
C LEU A 7 -84.97 -6.57 7.86
N THR A 8 -85.12 -7.42 6.86
CA THR A 8 -84.30 -7.36 5.64
C THR A 8 -84.50 -6.04 4.91
N ILE A 9 -83.53 -5.63 4.08
CA ILE A 9 -83.63 -4.39 3.27
C ILE A 9 -84.92 -4.37 2.43
N PRO A 10 -85.31 -5.46 1.74
CA PRO A 10 -86.60 -5.51 1.03
C PRO A 10 -87.82 -5.32 1.93
N GLU A 11 -87.81 -5.86 3.16
CA GLU A 11 -88.91 -5.68 4.12
C GLU A 11 -89.00 -4.23 4.60
N ARG A 12 -87.86 -3.58 4.88
CA ARG A 12 -87.81 -2.15 5.22
C ARG A 12 -88.34 -1.27 4.08
N ALA A 13 -87.97 -1.59 2.83
CA ALA A 13 -88.47 -0.89 1.65
C ALA A 13 -89.99 -1.11 1.48
N ALA A 14 -90.49 -2.33 1.71
CA ALA A 14 -91.90 -2.65 1.61
C ALA A 14 -92.74 -1.88 2.64
N ILE A 15 -92.22 -1.73 3.87
CA ILE A 15 -92.82 -0.94 4.95
C ILE A 15 -92.81 0.56 4.60
N ALA A 16 -91.67 1.10 4.18
CA ALA A 16 -91.54 2.51 3.81
C ALA A 16 -92.51 2.91 2.68
N LEU A 17 -92.76 2.01 1.73
CA LEU A 17 -93.72 2.22 0.65
C LEU A 17 -95.17 1.88 1.00
N GLY A 18 -95.46 1.42 2.22
CA GLY A 18 -96.81 0.95 2.60
C GLY A 18 -97.35 -0.11 1.63
N SER A 19 -96.47 -1.02 1.17
CA SER A 19 -96.73 -1.86 -0.01
C SER A 19 -97.95 -2.77 0.13
N VAL A 20 -98.24 -3.26 1.34
CA VAL A 20 -99.41 -4.11 1.62
C VAL A 20 -100.71 -3.32 1.38
N GLU A 21 -100.84 -2.16 2.01
CA GLU A 21 -102.02 -1.29 1.89
C GLU A 21 -102.17 -0.73 0.47
N ASN A 22 -101.06 -0.30 -0.14
CA ASN A 22 -101.05 0.20 -1.52
C ASN A 22 -101.54 -0.86 -2.51
N LYS A 23 -101.11 -2.12 -2.36
CA LYS A 23 -101.58 -3.21 -3.24
C LYS A 23 -103.09 -3.45 -3.15
N VAL A 24 -103.69 -3.31 -1.96
CA VAL A 24 -105.14 -3.43 -1.78
C VAL A 24 -105.86 -2.27 -2.49
N LYS A 25 -105.49 -1.03 -2.14
CA LYS A 25 -106.12 0.18 -2.70
C LYS A 25 -105.96 0.29 -4.22
N LEU A 26 -104.82 -0.12 -4.77
CA LEU A 26 -104.59 -0.13 -6.22
C LEU A 26 -105.49 -1.14 -6.93
N ARG A 27 -105.71 -2.34 -6.35
CA ARG A 27 -106.64 -3.32 -6.93
C ARG A 27 -108.07 -2.82 -6.94
N GLU A 28 -108.50 -2.15 -5.87
CA GLU A 28 -109.83 -1.52 -5.78
C GLU A 28 -110.02 -0.43 -6.85
N LEU A 29 -109.06 0.49 -6.97
CA LEU A 29 -109.09 1.55 -7.98
C LEU A 29 -109.13 1.00 -9.42
N VAL A 30 -108.38 -0.08 -9.70
CA VAL A 30 -108.41 -0.76 -11.00
C VAL A 30 -109.78 -1.39 -11.24
N ALA A 31 -110.33 -2.10 -10.25
CA ALA A 31 -111.63 -2.75 -10.36
C ALA A 31 -112.76 -1.74 -10.66
N GLN A 32 -112.75 -0.56 -10.04
CA GLN A 32 -113.71 0.53 -10.27
C GLN A 32 -113.73 1.05 -11.72
N SER A 33 -112.61 0.90 -12.43
CA SER A 33 -112.48 1.33 -13.83
C SER A 33 -112.66 0.20 -14.85
N SER A 34 -112.77 -1.06 -14.40
CA SER A 34 -112.66 -2.24 -15.26
C SER A 34 -113.84 -2.44 -16.23
N THR A 35 -115.01 -1.88 -15.89
CA THR A 35 -116.25 -2.00 -16.69
C THR A 35 -116.41 -0.86 -17.71
N ILE A 36 -115.53 0.14 -17.72
CA ILE A 36 -115.56 1.26 -18.65
C ILE A 36 -114.94 0.84 -19.99
N ALA A 37 -115.74 0.26 -20.87
CA ALA A 37 -115.29 -0.20 -22.20
C ALA A 37 -115.44 0.86 -23.31
N GLU A 38 -116.43 1.76 -23.22
CA GLU A 38 -116.74 2.77 -24.24
C GLU A 38 -117.44 3.98 -23.61
N ILE A 39 -117.19 5.19 -24.13
CA ILE A 39 -117.84 6.43 -23.68
C ILE A 39 -119.05 6.73 -24.58
N LYS A 40 -120.24 6.36 -24.10
CA LYS A 40 -121.50 6.55 -24.87
C LYS A 40 -122.25 7.84 -24.55
N ASN A 41 -121.91 8.53 -23.46
CA ASN A 41 -122.55 9.77 -23.02
C ASN A 41 -121.64 10.60 -22.09
N LYS A 42 -122.10 11.80 -21.73
CA LYS A 42 -121.37 12.73 -20.86
C LYS A 42 -121.06 12.15 -19.46
N ALA A 43 -121.97 11.37 -18.88
CA ALA A 43 -121.76 10.75 -17.57
C ALA A 43 -120.62 9.71 -17.61
N ALA A 44 -120.56 8.88 -18.65
CA ALA A 44 -119.49 7.91 -18.86
C ALA A 44 -118.11 8.59 -19.03
N ARG A 45 -118.06 9.76 -19.68
CA ARG A 45 -116.83 10.56 -19.82
C ARG A 45 -116.33 11.06 -18.46
N GLU A 46 -117.21 11.58 -17.62
CA GLU A 46 -116.84 12.07 -16.28
C GLU A 46 -116.40 10.93 -15.36
N GLN A 47 -117.05 9.77 -15.43
CA GLN A 47 -116.62 8.57 -14.69
C GLN A 47 -115.22 8.10 -15.13
N CYS A 48 -114.96 8.05 -16.44
CA CYS A 48 -113.64 7.71 -16.99
C CYS A 48 -112.56 8.71 -16.52
N HIS A 49 -112.87 10.02 -16.57
CA HIS A 49 -111.96 11.05 -16.11
C HIS A 49 -111.65 10.95 -14.61
N ALA A 50 -112.67 10.78 -13.77
CA ALA A 50 -112.49 10.63 -12.33
C ALA A 50 -111.64 9.41 -11.97
N ALA A 51 -111.89 8.26 -12.60
CA ALA A 51 -111.10 7.05 -12.41
C ALA A 51 -109.64 7.25 -12.85
N ALA A 52 -109.41 7.89 -14.00
CA ALA A 52 -108.07 8.21 -14.49
C ALA A 52 -107.31 9.16 -13.52
N MET A 53 -108.00 10.16 -12.95
CA MET A 53 -107.41 11.08 -11.98
C MET A 53 -107.10 10.39 -10.65
N ALA A 54 -107.96 9.49 -10.17
CA ALA A 54 -107.72 8.73 -8.94
C ALA A 54 -106.48 7.82 -9.07
N LEU A 55 -106.36 7.08 -10.18
CA LEU A 55 -105.18 6.26 -10.49
C LEU A 55 -103.91 7.11 -10.63
N ARG A 56 -104.00 8.25 -11.34
CA ARG A 56 -102.87 9.17 -11.53
C ARG A 56 -102.39 9.75 -10.21
N THR A 57 -103.31 10.19 -9.35
CA THR A 57 -103.01 10.76 -8.03
C THR A 57 -102.35 9.72 -7.15
N ARG A 58 -102.89 8.49 -7.07
CA ARG A 58 -102.28 7.43 -6.26
C ARG A 58 -100.88 7.07 -6.74
N ARG A 59 -100.65 7.05 -8.06
CA ARG A 59 -99.31 6.83 -8.64
C ARG A 59 -98.32 7.93 -8.23
N THR A 60 -98.73 9.19 -8.28
CA THR A 60 -97.86 10.31 -7.89
C THR A 60 -97.55 10.27 -6.39
N ASP A 61 -98.52 9.90 -5.56
CA ASP A 61 -98.32 9.77 -4.11
C ASP A 61 -97.31 8.68 -3.76
N ILE A 62 -97.43 7.50 -4.36
CA ILE A 62 -96.46 6.40 -4.17
C ILE A 62 -95.05 6.83 -4.61
N ARG A 63 -94.92 7.55 -5.74
CA ARG A 63 -93.64 8.07 -6.21
C ARG A 63 -93.05 9.10 -5.24
N LYS A 64 -93.89 9.96 -4.65
CA LYS A 64 -93.49 10.94 -3.66
C LYS A 64 -92.97 10.26 -2.40
N VAL A 65 -93.74 9.33 -1.82
CA VAL A 65 -93.31 8.54 -0.65
C VAL A 65 -92.01 7.79 -0.92
N GLY A 66 -91.87 7.18 -2.10
CA GLY A 66 -90.63 6.51 -2.48
C GLY A 66 -89.43 7.45 -2.64
N LYS A 67 -89.65 8.70 -3.07
CA LYS A 67 -88.60 9.72 -3.10
C LYS A 67 -88.23 10.13 -1.68
N ASP A 68 -89.21 10.49 -0.86
CA ASP A 68 -89.01 10.94 0.53
C ASP A 68 -88.25 9.89 1.35
N ALA A 69 -88.60 8.60 1.21
CA ALA A 69 -87.90 7.49 1.88
C ALA A 69 -86.43 7.34 1.45
N ARG A 70 -86.12 7.56 0.16
CA ARG A 70 -84.72 7.55 -0.32
C ARG A 70 -83.95 8.77 0.18
N ASP A 71 -84.57 9.95 0.15
CA ASP A 71 -83.97 11.19 0.64
C ASP A 71 -83.64 11.09 2.14
N GLU A 72 -84.53 10.49 2.94
CA GLU A 72 -84.29 10.20 4.37
C GLU A 72 -83.15 9.20 4.56
N ALA A 73 -83.13 8.10 3.81
CA ALA A 73 -82.04 7.12 3.89
C ALA A 73 -80.67 7.74 3.55
N THR A 74 -80.61 8.63 2.55
CA THR A 74 -79.39 9.39 2.24
C THR A 74 -79.00 10.33 3.38
N LYS A 75 -79.95 11.04 4.01
CA LYS A 75 -79.66 11.89 5.18
C LYS A 75 -79.10 11.07 6.34
N PHE A 76 -79.69 9.91 6.63
CA PHE A 76 -79.20 9.01 7.67
C PHE A 76 -77.76 8.55 7.39
N SER A 77 -77.47 8.08 6.17
CA SER A 77 -76.11 7.65 5.79
C SER A 77 -75.08 8.78 5.96
N LYS A 78 -75.42 10.02 5.59
CA LYS A 78 -74.54 11.18 5.81
C LYS A 78 -74.35 11.50 7.28
N ALA A 79 -75.38 11.37 8.10
CA ALA A 79 -75.29 11.59 9.54
C ALA A 79 -74.39 10.55 10.21
N VAL A 80 -74.46 9.28 9.79
CA VAL A 80 -73.56 8.21 10.27
C VAL A 80 -72.10 8.53 9.94
N ILE A 81 -71.80 8.93 8.69
CA ILE A 81 -70.44 9.33 8.29
C ILE A 81 -69.95 10.51 9.14
N SER A 82 -70.78 11.54 9.32
CA SER A 82 -70.40 12.70 10.13
C SER A 82 -70.13 12.35 11.60
N GLU A 83 -70.87 11.40 12.16
CA GLU A 83 -70.64 10.93 13.53
C GLU A 83 -69.37 10.08 13.62
N GLU A 84 -69.13 9.21 12.64
CA GLU A 84 -67.87 8.45 12.51
C GLU A 84 -66.66 9.39 12.47
N ASP A 85 -66.69 10.40 11.59
CA ASP A 85 -65.64 11.40 11.48
C ASP A 85 -65.43 12.16 12.81
N ALA A 86 -66.52 12.49 13.53
CA ALA A 86 -66.43 13.14 14.82
C ALA A 86 -65.79 12.25 15.89
N LEU A 87 -66.10 10.95 15.90
CA LEU A 87 -65.51 9.98 16.82
C LEU A 87 -64.02 9.74 16.51
N VAL A 88 -63.66 9.63 15.23
CA VAL A 88 -62.26 9.47 14.79
C VAL A 88 -61.44 10.71 15.16
N ALA A 89 -61.98 11.91 14.94
CA ALA A 89 -61.30 13.16 15.25
C ALA A 89 -60.97 13.34 16.76
N ILE A 90 -61.66 12.62 17.65
CA ILE A 90 -61.34 12.61 19.09
C ILE A 90 -60.02 11.87 19.35
N ILE A 91 -59.78 10.75 18.66
CA ILE A 91 -58.66 9.84 18.97
C ILE A 91 -57.45 10.02 18.06
N GLU A 92 -57.66 10.41 16.80
CA GLU A 92 -56.60 10.46 15.78
C GLU A 92 -55.43 11.39 16.16
N PRO A 93 -55.63 12.62 16.67
CA PRO A 93 -54.52 13.48 17.06
C PRO A 93 -53.69 12.90 18.21
N GLU A 94 -54.34 12.22 19.16
CA GLU A 94 -53.67 11.61 20.31
C GLU A 94 -52.93 10.34 19.90
N GLU A 95 -53.51 9.49 19.05
CA GLU A 95 -52.82 8.35 18.45
C GLU A 95 -51.54 8.81 17.72
N GLN A 96 -51.66 9.82 16.87
CA GLN A 96 -50.53 10.36 16.13
C GLN A 96 -49.46 10.94 17.06
N ARG A 97 -49.86 11.66 18.12
CA ARG A 97 -48.93 12.19 19.14
C ARG A 97 -48.18 11.06 19.86
N LEU A 98 -48.88 9.98 20.23
CA LEU A 98 -48.28 8.84 20.93
C LEU A 98 -47.31 8.07 20.03
N ILE A 99 -47.66 7.86 18.76
CA ILE A 99 -46.76 7.23 17.77
C ILE A 99 -45.49 8.08 17.61
N THR A 100 -45.63 9.40 17.41
CA THR A 100 -44.48 10.28 17.27
C THR A 100 -43.58 10.28 18.51
N LEU A 101 -44.16 10.25 19.71
CA LEU A 101 -43.38 10.17 20.95
C LEU A 101 -42.62 8.85 21.11
N ARG A 102 -43.28 7.73 20.80
CA ARG A 102 -42.63 6.40 20.80
C ARG A 102 -41.47 6.37 19.83
N ASP A 103 -41.71 6.76 18.58
CA ASP A 103 -40.71 6.66 17.52
C ASP A 103 -39.50 7.56 17.81
N ALA A 104 -39.71 8.76 18.37
CA ALA A 104 -38.63 9.65 18.78
C ALA A 104 -37.78 9.07 19.94
N TRP A 105 -38.42 8.38 20.89
CA TRP A 105 -37.70 7.71 21.98
C TRP A 105 -36.90 6.50 21.46
N ASP A 106 -37.51 5.66 20.63
CA ASP A 106 -36.85 4.50 20.02
C ASP A 106 -35.63 4.94 19.17
N GLU A 107 -35.77 6.04 18.41
CA GLU A 107 -34.66 6.62 17.63
C GLU A 107 -33.54 7.14 18.53
N ALA A 108 -33.87 7.83 19.63
CA ALA A 108 -32.87 8.34 20.58
C ALA A 108 -32.10 7.20 21.28
N GLU A 109 -32.79 6.15 21.74
CA GLU A 109 -32.16 4.97 22.33
C GLU A 109 -31.26 4.23 21.33
N ALA A 110 -31.72 4.08 20.09
CA ALA A 110 -30.93 3.47 19.02
C ALA A 110 -29.66 4.30 18.73
N ALA A 111 -29.78 5.63 18.67
CA ALA A 111 -28.67 6.54 18.46
C ALA A 111 -27.67 6.50 19.63
N GLU A 112 -28.15 6.49 20.87
CA GLU A 112 -27.29 6.39 22.05
C GLU A 112 -26.52 5.05 22.08
N LYS A 113 -27.21 3.94 21.81
CA LYS A 113 -26.58 2.62 21.74
C LYS A 113 -25.55 2.55 20.62
N ALA A 114 -25.85 3.11 19.45
CA ALA A 114 -24.92 3.18 18.33
C ALA A 114 -23.70 4.05 18.66
N ALA A 115 -23.90 5.20 19.32
CA ALA A 115 -22.81 6.09 19.74
C ALA A 115 -21.89 5.41 20.77
N LYS A 116 -22.46 4.72 21.77
CA LYS A 116 -21.68 3.94 22.75
C LYS A 116 -20.89 2.82 22.08
N ALA A 117 -21.50 2.08 21.16
CA ALA A 117 -20.82 1.02 20.41
C ALA A 117 -19.70 1.57 19.50
N ALA A 118 -19.93 2.72 18.85
CA ALA A 118 -18.93 3.38 18.02
C ALA A 118 -17.76 3.93 18.84
N ALA A 119 -18.04 4.55 19.99
CA ALA A 119 -17.03 5.04 20.93
C ALA A 119 -16.17 3.88 21.46
N GLU A 120 -16.80 2.78 21.84
CA GLU A 120 -16.10 1.59 22.31
C GLU A 120 -15.25 0.94 21.22
N LYS A 121 -15.79 0.82 20.00
CA LYS A 121 -15.02 0.34 18.85
C LYS A 121 -13.82 1.25 18.56
N ALA A 122 -14.01 2.56 18.56
CA ALA A 122 -12.92 3.52 18.32
C ALA A 122 -11.85 3.43 19.40
N ARG A 123 -12.24 3.22 20.67
CA ARG A 123 -11.31 2.98 21.79
C ARG A 123 -10.47 1.73 21.54
N VAL A 124 -11.11 0.60 21.24
CA VAL A 124 -10.44 -0.69 20.97
C VAL A 124 -9.52 -0.57 19.74
N ASP A 125 -9.99 0.03 18.65
CA ASP A 125 -9.21 0.22 17.42
C ASP A 125 -7.98 1.09 17.67
N ALA A 126 -8.09 2.15 18.49
CA ALA A 126 -6.96 2.99 18.84
C ALA A 126 -5.90 2.25 19.68
N ILE A 127 -6.32 1.37 20.60
CA ILE A 127 -5.39 0.54 21.38
C ILE A 127 -4.71 -0.49 20.47
N ARG A 128 -5.49 -1.21 19.64
CA ARG A 128 -4.95 -2.20 18.71
C ARG A 128 -4.00 -1.61 17.69
N LYS A 129 -4.27 -0.39 17.22
CA LYS A 129 -3.37 0.34 16.32
C LYS A 129 -2.01 0.58 16.97
N ARG A 130 -1.97 1.03 18.23
CA ARG A 130 -0.71 1.22 18.98
C ARG A 130 0.07 -0.09 19.13
N ILE A 131 -0.62 -1.20 19.43
CA ILE A 131 0.00 -2.53 19.50
C ILE A 131 0.59 -2.93 18.14
N ALA A 132 -0.16 -2.73 17.06
CA ALA A 132 0.29 -3.06 15.71
C ALA A 132 1.48 -2.19 15.26
N GLU A 133 1.50 -0.91 15.63
CA GLU A 133 2.64 -0.01 15.40
C GLU A 133 3.90 -0.54 16.07
N THR A 134 3.82 -0.96 17.34
CA THR A 134 4.94 -1.61 18.05
C THR A 134 5.42 -2.88 17.33
N GLN A 135 4.50 -3.74 16.89
CA GLN A 135 4.85 -4.96 16.16
C GLN A 135 5.53 -4.67 14.82
N ALA A 136 5.23 -3.54 14.18
CA ALA A 136 5.78 -3.17 12.88
C ALA A 136 7.20 -2.60 12.96
N ILE A 137 7.65 -2.09 14.12
CA ILE A 137 8.96 -1.43 14.28
C ILE A 137 10.12 -2.23 13.67
N PRO A 138 10.31 -3.53 13.95
CA PRO A 138 11.42 -4.30 13.38
C PRO A 138 11.46 -4.28 11.86
N SER A 139 10.30 -4.34 11.19
CA SER A 139 10.23 -4.33 9.73
C SER A 139 10.70 -3.00 9.12
N THR A 140 10.50 -1.89 9.83
CA THR A 140 10.91 -0.54 9.37
C THR A 140 12.42 -0.30 9.46
N LEU A 141 13.14 -1.13 10.24
CA LEU A 141 14.57 -0.97 10.53
C LEU A 141 15.46 -1.95 9.76
N VAL A 142 14.88 -2.74 8.86
CA VAL A 142 15.65 -3.62 7.97
C VAL A 142 16.63 -2.79 7.13
N GLY A 143 17.91 -3.16 7.16
CA GLY A 143 18.98 -2.51 6.41
C GLY A 143 19.49 -1.18 7.02
N LYS A 144 19.03 -0.81 8.23
CA LYS A 144 19.58 0.31 8.98
C LYS A 144 20.87 -0.10 9.70
N SER A 145 21.69 0.89 10.06
CA SER A 145 22.93 0.69 10.83
C SER A 145 22.66 0.12 12.22
N SER A 146 23.66 -0.54 12.81
CA SER A 146 23.60 -1.04 14.19
C SER A 146 23.23 0.05 15.22
N GLU A 147 23.79 1.27 15.07
CA GLU A 147 23.50 2.41 15.94
C GLU A 147 22.00 2.79 15.94
N THR A 148 21.39 2.92 14.75
CA THR A 148 19.95 3.21 14.62
C THR A 148 19.09 2.10 15.24
N ILE A 149 19.47 0.83 15.06
CA ILE A 149 18.73 -0.31 15.64
C ILE A 149 18.84 -0.28 17.17
N ALA A 150 20.02 -0.01 17.72
CA ALA A 150 20.23 0.10 19.17
C ALA A 150 19.41 1.24 19.79
N ALA A 151 19.41 2.42 19.16
CA ALA A 151 18.60 3.55 19.61
C ALA A 151 17.09 3.24 19.59
N ALA A 152 16.62 2.46 18.61
CA ALA A 152 15.23 2.04 18.55
C ALA A 152 14.87 1.02 19.65
N ILE A 153 15.79 0.11 20.01
CA ILE A 153 15.62 -0.79 21.16
C ILE A 153 15.47 0.03 22.44
N GLU A 154 16.39 0.96 22.70
CA GLU A 154 16.35 1.81 23.90
C GLU A 154 15.04 2.61 23.96
N SER A 155 14.65 3.24 22.85
CA SER A 155 13.39 3.98 22.79
C SER A 155 12.19 3.09 23.05
N LEU A 156 12.17 1.86 22.54
CA LEU A 156 11.05 0.94 22.72
C LEU A 156 11.01 0.39 24.15
N GLU A 157 12.16 0.07 24.75
CA GLU A 157 12.27 -0.37 26.14
C GLU A 157 11.77 0.70 27.12
N ALA A 158 12.01 1.99 26.82
CA ALA A 158 11.53 3.11 27.59
C ALA A 158 10.00 3.34 27.50
N VAL A 159 9.30 2.74 26.53
CA VAL A 159 7.83 2.85 26.43
C VAL A 159 7.17 2.06 27.56
N GLU A 160 6.51 2.75 28.48
CA GLU A 160 5.74 2.11 29.53
C GLU A 160 4.37 1.65 29.03
N ILE A 161 4.09 0.35 29.18
CA ILE A 161 2.77 -0.22 28.91
C ILE A 161 1.95 -0.19 30.21
N THR A 162 0.96 0.69 30.26
CA THR A 162 0.12 0.88 31.45
C THR A 162 -1.33 0.46 31.20
N LEU A 163 -2.03 0.06 32.27
CA LEU A 163 -3.48 -0.20 32.23
C LEU A 163 -4.28 1.06 31.86
N GLU A 164 -3.77 2.25 32.12
CA GLU A 164 -4.42 3.50 31.72
C GLU A 164 -4.45 3.67 30.19
N THR A 165 -3.34 3.36 29.53
CA THR A 165 -3.19 3.56 28.09
C THR A 165 -3.71 2.38 27.26
N HIS A 166 -3.52 1.15 27.73
CA HIS A 166 -3.83 -0.08 26.99
C HIS A 166 -4.96 -0.92 27.59
N GLN A 167 -5.42 -0.58 28.80
CA GLN A 167 -6.60 -1.17 29.43
C GLN A 167 -6.53 -2.71 29.45
N GLU A 168 -7.58 -3.39 28.98
CA GLU A 168 -7.63 -4.86 28.95
C GLU A 168 -6.58 -5.48 28.01
N PHE A 169 -6.02 -4.69 27.08
CA PHE A 169 -4.99 -5.14 26.14
C PHE A 169 -3.56 -4.86 26.63
N ALA A 170 -3.36 -4.39 27.86
CA ALA A 170 -2.01 -4.13 28.38
C ALA A 170 -1.11 -5.38 28.33
N GLY A 171 -1.65 -6.57 28.61
CA GLY A 171 -0.91 -7.82 28.47
C GLY A 171 -0.50 -8.12 27.03
N GLU A 172 -1.40 -7.92 26.06
CA GLU A 172 -1.10 -8.09 24.64
C GLU A 172 -0.05 -7.09 24.15
N ALA A 173 -0.14 -5.84 24.61
CA ALA A 173 0.81 -4.78 24.30
C ALA A 173 2.22 -5.08 24.84
N GLU A 174 2.32 -5.62 26.06
CA GLU A 174 3.60 -6.03 26.65
C GLU A 174 4.23 -7.19 25.87
N VAL A 175 3.43 -8.18 25.50
CA VAL A 175 3.90 -9.29 24.65
C VAL A 175 4.40 -8.77 23.30
N ALA A 176 3.68 -7.84 22.67
CA ALA A 176 4.10 -7.22 21.42
C ALA A 176 5.41 -6.44 21.55
N LYS A 177 5.57 -5.67 22.64
CA LYS A 177 6.81 -4.95 22.96
C LYS A 177 7.98 -5.92 23.12
N LEU A 178 7.82 -6.96 23.94
CA LEU A 178 8.87 -7.96 24.17
C LEU A 178 9.28 -8.68 22.88
N ALA A 179 8.31 -9.06 22.05
CA ALA A 179 8.57 -9.69 20.76
C ALA A 179 9.35 -8.76 19.81
N ALA A 180 8.95 -7.47 19.75
CA ALA A 180 9.64 -6.47 18.93
C ALA A 180 11.07 -6.21 19.41
N VAL A 181 11.29 -6.03 20.72
CA VAL A 181 12.63 -5.85 21.31
C VAL A 181 13.52 -7.07 21.03
N THR A 182 12.98 -8.28 21.23
CA THR A 182 13.71 -9.53 20.93
C THR A 182 14.14 -9.56 19.47
N LYS A 183 13.24 -9.22 18.55
CA LYS A 183 13.54 -9.23 17.12
C LYS A 183 14.59 -8.19 16.74
N LEU A 184 14.51 -6.99 17.31
CA LEU A 184 15.52 -5.96 17.11
C LEU A 184 16.89 -6.38 17.67
N GLY A 185 16.93 -7.09 18.80
CA GLY A 185 18.18 -7.63 19.36
C GLY A 185 18.86 -8.63 18.41
N GLU A 186 18.09 -9.51 17.77
CA GLU A 186 18.61 -10.40 16.71
C GLU A 186 19.17 -9.60 15.53
N MET A 187 18.44 -8.58 15.07
CA MET A 187 18.85 -7.71 13.97
C MET A 187 20.12 -6.91 14.30
N LEU A 188 20.22 -6.37 15.51
CA LEU A 188 21.38 -5.63 15.98
C LEU A 188 22.63 -6.52 15.97
N THR A 189 22.50 -7.75 16.49
CA THR A 189 23.60 -8.71 16.51
C THR A 189 24.09 -9.03 15.10
N ALA A 190 23.15 -9.30 14.17
CA ALA A 190 23.48 -9.56 12.77
C ALA A 190 24.14 -8.35 12.09
N GLN A 191 23.64 -7.15 12.35
CA GLN A 191 24.15 -5.92 11.75
C GLN A 191 25.54 -5.55 12.28
N LEU A 192 25.80 -5.72 13.58
CA LEU A 192 27.14 -5.54 14.16
C LEU A 192 28.16 -6.50 13.55
N ALA A 193 27.79 -7.77 13.37
CA ALA A 193 28.64 -8.75 12.71
C ALA A 193 28.91 -8.37 11.23
N HIS A 194 27.89 -7.90 10.53
CA HIS A 194 28.03 -7.43 9.15
C HIS A 194 28.98 -6.22 9.05
N GLU A 195 28.78 -5.21 9.88
CA GLU A 195 29.61 -3.99 9.89
C GLU A 195 31.06 -4.28 10.29
N ALA A 196 31.29 -5.14 11.28
CA ALA A 196 32.63 -5.56 11.67
C ALA A 196 33.36 -6.29 10.53
N GLU A 197 32.65 -7.14 9.79
CA GLU A 197 33.20 -7.81 8.61
C GLU A 197 33.51 -6.84 7.47
N GLN A 198 32.61 -5.87 7.21
CA GLN A 198 32.88 -4.82 6.22
C GLN A 198 34.11 -3.98 6.60
N ALA A 199 34.28 -3.64 7.88
CA ALA A 199 35.45 -2.93 8.36
C ALA A 199 36.73 -3.75 8.20
N ARG A 200 36.69 -5.06 8.49
CA ARG A 200 37.83 -5.97 8.27
C ARG A 200 38.24 -6.04 6.80
N ILE A 201 37.27 -6.20 5.90
CA ILE A 201 37.51 -6.23 4.45
C ILE A 201 38.09 -4.90 3.97
N ALA A 202 37.58 -3.77 4.47
CA ALA A 202 38.11 -2.45 4.12
C ALA A 202 39.57 -2.29 4.58
N ALA A 203 39.89 -2.64 5.82
CA ALA A 203 41.24 -2.60 6.35
C ALA A 203 42.21 -3.55 5.61
N GLU A 204 41.75 -4.75 5.24
CA GLU A 204 42.54 -5.69 4.44
C GLU A 204 42.84 -5.14 3.04
N ARG A 205 41.85 -4.52 2.39
CA ARG A 205 42.05 -3.86 1.09
C ARG A 205 43.06 -2.72 1.18
N GLU A 206 42.95 -1.88 2.20
CA GLU A 206 43.88 -0.78 2.43
C GLU A 206 45.32 -1.30 2.69
N ALA A 207 45.48 -2.34 3.50
CA ALA A 207 46.79 -2.96 3.75
C ALA A 207 47.42 -3.56 2.48
N ILE A 208 46.62 -4.23 1.64
CA ILE A 208 47.08 -4.77 0.35
C ILE A 208 47.50 -3.62 -0.58
N GLU A 209 46.76 -2.52 -0.62
CA GLU A 209 47.09 -1.36 -1.44
C GLU A 209 48.39 -0.69 -0.97
N GLN A 210 48.58 -0.53 0.34
CA GLN A 210 49.84 -0.03 0.92
C GLN A 210 51.02 -0.95 0.61
N GLN A 211 50.86 -2.27 0.74
CA GLN A 211 51.91 -3.24 0.38
C GLN A 211 52.28 -3.17 -1.10
N ARG A 212 51.30 -3.01 -2.00
CA ARG A 212 51.56 -2.83 -3.43
C ARG A 212 52.31 -1.53 -3.71
N ALA A 213 51.94 -0.44 -3.05
CA ALA A 213 52.64 0.83 -3.20
C ALA A 213 54.09 0.73 -2.67
N GLU A 214 54.31 0.08 -1.52
CA GLU A 214 55.65 -0.12 -0.98
C GLU A 214 56.51 -1.03 -1.87
N LEU A 215 55.95 -2.13 -2.40
CA LEU A 215 56.66 -2.99 -3.34
C LEU A 215 57.03 -2.25 -4.62
N ALA A 216 56.10 -1.49 -5.20
CA ALA A 216 56.38 -0.67 -6.39
C ALA A 216 57.48 0.37 -6.12
N GLU A 217 57.50 0.99 -4.94
CA GLU A 217 58.56 1.93 -4.58
C GLU A 217 59.91 1.23 -4.36
N ARG A 218 59.92 0.06 -3.72
CA ARG A 218 61.15 -0.75 -3.58
C ARG A 218 61.69 -1.21 -4.92
N GLU A 219 60.82 -1.64 -5.84
CA GLU A 219 61.20 -2.00 -7.21
C GLU A 219 61.81 -0.79 -7.94
N ARG A 220 61.19 0.40 -7.82
CA ARG A 220 61.76 1.63 -8.36
C ARG A 220 63.14 1.95 -7.81
N ILE A 221 63.33 1.88 -6.49
CA ILE A 221 64.62 2.14 -5.86
C ILE A 221 65.66 1.11 -6.32
N ALA A 222 65.26 -0.17 -6.42
CA ALA A 222 66.16 -1.24 -6.90
C ALA A 222 66.55 -1.04 -8.37
N ASP A 223 65.60 -0.64 -9.22
CA ASP A 223 65.85 -0.31 -10.63
C ASP A 223 66.78 0.90 -10.76
N GLU A 224 66.56 1.96 -9.97
CA GLU A 224 67.42 3.15 -9.91
C GLU A 224 68.84 2.78 -9.44
N GLN A 225 68.98 1.95 -8.40
CA GLN A 225 70.26 1.46 -7.90
C GLN A 225 70.98 0.57 -8.91
N ALA A 226 70.26 -0.33 -9.59
CA ALA A 226 70.81 -1.20 -10.62
C ALA A 226 71.30 -0.40 -11.83
N ALA A 227 70.52 0.62 -12.24
CA ALA A 227 70.92 1.53 -13.31
C ALA A 227 72.18 2.33 -12.95
N GLU A 228 72.27 2.84 -11.71
CA GLU A 228 73.44 3.59 -11.26
C GLU A 228 74.67 2.68 -11.10
N ALA A 229 74.51 1.47 -10.55
CA ALA A 229 75.59 0.48 -10.47
C ALA A 229 76.10 0.09 -11.87
N ALA A 230 75.21 -0.10 -12.84
CA ALA A 230 75.56 -0.37 -14.23
C ALA A 230 76.33 0.81 -14.85
N ARG A 231 75.95 2.07 -14.56
CA ARG A 231 76.70 3.25 -14.99
C ARG A 231 78.11 3.29 -14.42
N ILE A 232 78.26 3.09 -13.11
CA ILE A 232 79.56 3.08 -12.43
C ILE A 232 80.45 1.96 -12.98
N GLN A 233 79.88 0.78 -13.22
CA GLN A 233 80.63 -0.34 -13.77
C GLN A 233 81.07 -0.07 -15.21
N ALA A 234 80.18 0.48 -16.05
CA ALA A 234 80.53 0.88 -17.41
C ALA A 234 81.61 1.96 -17.44
N GLU A 235 81.60 2.91 -16.50
CA GLU A 235 82.64 3.93 -16.34
C GLU A 235 83.98 3.31 -15.92
N LYS A 236 83.99 2.40 -14.96
CA LYS A 236 85.19 1.65 -14.54
C LYS A 236 85.76 0.82 -15.68
N ASP A 237 84.90 0.09 -16.39
CA ASP A 237 85.31 -0.76 -17.51
C ASP A 237 85.87 0.09 -18.66
N ALA A 238 85.27 1.25 -18.94
CA ALA A 238 85.79 2.22 -19.89
C ALA A 238 87.15 2.79 -19.44
N ALA A 239 87.32 3.12 -18.16
CA ALA A 239 88.59 3.59 -17.61
C ALA A 239 89.70 2.52 -17.69
N VAL A 240 89.38 1.27 -17.37
CA VAL A 240 90.33 0.14 -17.51
C VAL A 240 90.67 -0.12 -18.98
N ALA A 241 89.68 -0.07 -19.88
CA ALA A 241 89.92 -0.23 -21.31
C ALA A 241 90.80 0.90 -21.87
N GLU A 242 90.58 2.13 -21.42
CA GLU A 242 91.42 3.28 -21.77
C GLU A 242 92.83 3.15 -21.17
N GLN A 243 92.98 2.67 -19.93
CA GLN A 243 94.27 2.42 -19.33
C GLN A 243 95.04 1.32 -20.08
N LYS A 244 94.40 0.18 -20.39
CA LYS A 244 95.00 -0.87 -21.22
C LYS A 244 95.39 -0.36 -22.60
N ARG A 245 94.57 0.51 -23.20
CA ARG A 245 94.90 1.15 -24.48
C ARG A 245 96.15 2.02 -24.35
N ARG A 246 96.25 2.83 -23.30
CA ARG A 246 97.43 3.66 -23.02
C ARG A 246 98.68 2.81 -22.76
N GLU A 247 98.56 1.77 -21.95
CA GLU A 247 99.65 0.82 -21.68
C GLU A 247 100.12 0.12 -22.95
N ARG A 248 99.19 -0.30 -23.82
CA ARG A 248 99.51 -0.89 -25.11
C ARG A 248 100.20 0.10 -26.04
N VAL A 249 99.71 1.34 -26.14
CA VAL A 249 100.37 2.41 -26.92
C VAL A 249 101.76 2.70 -26.37
N GLN A 250 101.95 2.73 -25.05
CA GLN A 250 103.25 2.92 -24.42
C GLN A 250 104.20 1.73 -24.66
N PHE A 251 103.69 0.50 -24.64
CA PHE A 251 104.47 -0.69 -24.98
C PHE A 251 104.87 -0.70 -26.45
N GLU A 252 103.97 -0.30 -27.36
CA GLU A 252 104.28 -0.16 -28.80
C GLU A 252 105.32 0.94 -29.07
N LEU A 253 105.34 2.02 -28.28
CA LEU A 253 106.30 3.12 -28.45
C LEU A 253 107.70 2.77 -27.91
N ASN A 254 107.79 2.11 -26.76
CA ASN A 254 109.04 1.89 -26.05
C ASN A 254 109.64 0.48 -26.25
N GLY A 255 108.84 -0.49 -26.72
CA GLY A 255 109.25 -1.89 -26.87
C GLY A 255 109.56 -2.60 -25.53
N PRO A 256 109.79 -3.92 -25.55
CA PRO A 256 110.40 -4.62 -24.41
C PRO A 256 111.82 -4.11 -24.16
N GLY A 257 112.26 -4.03 -22.90
CA GLY A 257 113.61 -3.57 -22.57
C GLY A 257 114.68 -4.45 -23.22
N GLU A 258 115.82 -3.88 -23.61
CA GLU A 258 116.91 -4.57 -24.36
C GLU A 258 117.30 -5.91 -23.72
N SER A 259 117.45 -5.94 -22.39
CA SER A 259 117.79 -7.16 -21.63
C SER A 259 116.69 -8.24 -21.69
N GLU A 260 115.43 -7.83 -21.80
CA GLU A 260 114.28 -8.72 -21.89
C GLU A 260 114.15 -9.32 -23.29
N ILE A 261 114.46 -8.55 -24.34
CA ILE A 261 114.60 -9.07 -25.71
C ILE A 261 115.65 -10.16 -25.77
N ILE A 262 116.84 -9.91 -25.21
CA ILE A 262 117.95 -10.87 -25.18
C ILE A 262 117.54 -12.13 -24.39
N ARG A 263 116.90 -11.96 -23.23
CA ARG A 263 116.45 -13.08 -22.40
C ARG A 263 115.44 -13.98 -23.13
N VAL A 264 114.42 -13.39 -23.75
CA VAL A 264 113.38 -14.15 -24.48
C VAL A 264 113.99 -14.90 -25.66
N LEU A 265 114.90 -14.27 -26.42
CA LEU A 265 115.62 -14.93 -27.50
C LEU A 265 116.48 -16.09 -26.98
N ALA A 266 117.20 -15.88 -25.88
CA ALA A 266 118.02 -16.91 -25.25
C ALA A 266 117.18 -18.12 -24.80
N GLU A 267 116.05 -17.89 -24.13
CA GLU A 267 115.13 -18.96 -23.72
C GLU A 267 114.53 -19.70 -24.92
N GLN A 268 114.03 -18.97 -25.91
CA GLN A 268 113.33 -19.56 -27.05
C GLN A 268 114.24 -20.44 -27.91
N PHE A 269 115.47 -19.99 -28.13
CA PHE A 269 116.47 -20.74 -28.90
C PHE A 269 117.33 -21.66 -28.03
N LYS A 270 117.07 -21.72 -26.72
CA LYS A 270 117.81 -22.52 -25.73
C LYS A 270 119.31 -22.29 -25.78
N VAL A 271 119.69 -21.02 -25.92
CA VAL A 271 121.09 -20.56 -25.88
C VAL A 271 121.31 -19.69 -24.66
N THR A 272 122.56 -19.38 -24.32
CA THR A 272 122.83 -18.45 -23.23
C THR A 272 122.55 -17.01 -23.67
N PRO A 273 122.19 -16.10 -22.74
CA PRO A 273 121.98 -14.68 -23.04
C PRO A 273 123.13 -14.03 -23.82
N GLU A 274 124.37 -14.46 -23.56
CA GLU A 274 125.57 -13.96 -24.25
C GLU A 274 125.61 -14.39 -25.72
N VAL A 275 125.12 -15.58 -26.04
CA VAL A 275 125.03 -16.08 -27.43
C VAL A 275 123.92 -15.35 -28.18
N ALA A 276 122.75 -15.16 -27.55
CA ALA A 276 121.66 -14.38 -28.14
C ALA A 276 122.05 -12.91 -28.35
N LEU A 277 122.75 -12.29 -27.39
CA LEU A 277 123.35 -10.97 -27.53
C LEU A 277 124.37 -10.94 -28.67
N GLY A 278 125.19 -11.98 -28.80
CA GLY A 278 126.12 -12.15 -29.91
C GLY A 278 125.43 -12.19 -31.27
N TRP A 279 124.30 -12.88 -31.40
CA TRP A 279 123.48 -12.87 -32.62
C TRP A 279 122.91 -11.49 -32.92
N ILE A 280 122.40 -10.77 -31.91
CA ILE A 280 121.91 -9.40 -32.09
C ILE A 280 123.04 -8.47 -32.49
N ALA A 281 124.20 -8.53 -31.84
CA ALA A 281 125.37 -7.74 -32.22
C ALA A 281 125.84 -8.07 -33.65
N THR A 282 125.75 -9.34 -34.06
CA THR A 282 126.04 -9.75 -35.44
C THR A 282 124.98 -9.22 -36.41
N PHE A 283 123.70 -9.24 -36.04
CA PHE A 283 122.59 -8.70 -36.83
C PHE A 283 122.71 -7.18 -36.96
N ASP A 284 123.04 -6.48 -35.88
CA ASP A 284 123.24 -5.03 -35.83
C ASP A 284 124.45 -4.62 -36.68
N MET A 285 125.56 -5.36 -36.59
CA MET A 285 126.70 -5.20 -37.50
C MET A 285 126.34 -5.51 -38.96
N ALA A 286 125.56 -6.55 -39.24
CA ALA A 286 125.12 -6.88 -40.60
C ALA A 286 124.13 -5.85 -41.15
N TYR A 287 123.30 -5.26 -40.30
CA TYR A 287 122.37 -4.18 -40.64
C TYR A 287 123.13 -2.86 -40.87
N ALA A 288 124.14 -2.56 -40.04
CA ALA A 288 125.06 -1.45 -40.24
C ALA A 288 125.84 -1.60 -41.55
N ASP A 289 126.38 -2.79 -41.86
CA ASP A 289 127.06 -3.10 -43.13
C ASP A 289 126.12 -3.01 -44.35
N GLN A 290 124.82 -3.28 -44.18
CA GLN A 290 123.81 -3.11 -45.23
C GLN A 290 123.40 -1.64 -45.41
N MET A 291 123.31 -0.86 -44.33
CA MET A 291 123.04 0.58 -44.37
C MET A 291 124.25 1.38 -44.90
N GLU A 292 125.47 0.93 -44.65
CA GLU A 292 126.71 1.53 -45.18
C GLU A 292 126.94 1.20 -46.67
N LYS A 293 126.30 0.14 -47.20
CA LYS A 293 126.22 -0.17 -48.64
C LYS A 293 124.99 0.44 -49.34
N ALA A 294 124.08 1.05 -48.58
CA ALA A 294 122.85 1.69 -49.09
C ALA A 294 122.84 3.22 -48.88
N ALA A 295 123.97 3.80 -48.46
CA ALA A 295 124.29 5.24 -48.47
C ALA A 295 125.19 5.57 -49.66
#